data_AF-A0A536JEK6-F1
#
_entry.id   AF-A0A536JEK6-F1
#
_cell.length_a   1.000
_cell.length_b   1.000
_cell.length_c   1.000
_cell.angle_alpha   90.00
_cell.angle_beta   90.00
_cell.angle_gamma   90.00
#
_symmetry.space_group_name_H-M   'P 1'
#
loop_
_entity.id
_entity.type
_entity.pdbx_description
1 polymer ?
#
loop_
_entity_poly.entity_id
_entity_poly.type
_entity_poly.pdbx_seq_one_letter_code
_entity_poly.pdbx_strand_id
1 'polypeptide(L)' 'MPHAVRPVMQEMQANASARDFLETLDYPISKPDILANAREASLAASVQEALTKLPDRDYESPEDVTEGLKTVA' A
#
# COMPACT_ATOMS: atom_id res chain seq x y z
N MET A 1 -33.92 -1.19 11.94
CA MET A 1 -32.76 -0.70 12.74
C MET A 1 -31.55 -1.54 12.35
N PRO A 2 -30.40 -0.92 12.01
CA PRO A 2 -29.40 -1.46 11.10
C PRO A 2 -28.27 -2.19 11.83
N HIS A 3 -27.78 -3.29 11.27
CA HIS A 3 -26.39 -3.72 11.44
C HIS A 3 -25.86 -4.14 10.07
N ALA A 4 -25.43 -3.15 9.29
CA ALA A 4 -24.63 -3.37 8.11
C ALA A 4 -23.25 -3.85 8.57
N VAL A 5 -23.00 -5.16 8.50
CA VAL A 5 -21.64 -5.70 8.61
C VAL A 5 -20.93 -5.33 7.30
N ARG A 6 -20.23 -4.19 7.31
CA ARG A 6 -19.24 -3.84 6.27
C ARG A 6 -18.00 -4.71 6.52
N PRO A 7 -17.34 -5.24 5.48
CA PRO A 7 -16.38 -6.32 5.64
C PRO A 7 -15.01 -5.77 6.09
N VAL A 8 -14.65 -5.97 7.36
CA VAL A 8 -13.29 -5.69 7.86
C VAL A 8 -12.22 -6.64 7.28
N MET A 9 -12.66 -7.64 6.48
CA MET A 9 -11.79 -8.66 5.88
C MET A 9 -11.05 -8.17 4.63
N GLN A 10 -11.53 -7.10 3.97
CA GLN A 10 -10.87 -6.54 2.79
C GLN A 10 -9.57 -5.80 3.14
N GLU A 11 -9.48 -5.27 4.36
CA GLU A 11 -8.33 -4.49 4.86
C GLU A 11 -7.12 -5.37 5.20
N MET A 12 -7.35 -6.60 5.69
CA MET A 12 -6.25 -7.51 6.06
C MET A 12 -5.58 -8.16 4.85
N GLN A 13 -6.36 -8.53 3.83
CA GLN A 13 -5.82 -9.27 2.68
C GLN A 13 -5.09 -8.37 1.67
N ALA A 14 -5.54 -7.12 1.49
CA ALA A 14 -4.85 -6.16 0.62
C ALA A 14 -3.46 -5.77 1.18
N ASN A 15 -3.30 -5.79 2.50
CA ASN A 15 -2.05 -5.41 3.16
C ASN A 15 -1.00 -6.53 3.12
N ALA A 16 -1.41 -7.81 3.14
CA ALA A 16 -0.47 -8.94 3.14
C ALA A 16 0.40 -8.98 1.88
N SER A 17 -0.19 -8.83 0.69
CA SER A 17 0.55 -8.77 -0.56
C SER A 17 1.38 -7.49 -0.70
N ALA A 18 0.91 -6.38 -0.13
CA ALA A 18 1.67 -5.13 -0.13
C ALA A 18 2.91 -5.24 0.76
N ARG A 19 2.82 -5.85 1.95
CA ARG A 19 3.96 -6.04 2.86
C ARG A 19 5.04 -6.93 2.27
N ASP A 20 4.66 -8.11 1.76
CA ASP A 20 5.60 -9.05 1.14
C ASP A 20 6.32 -8.39 -0.05
N PHE A 21 5.57 -7.67 -0.89
CA PHE A 21 6.13 -6.89 -1.97
C PHE A 21 7.10 -5.80 -1.49
N LEU A 22 6.71 -5.01 -0.47
CA LEU A 22 7.56 -3.96 0.08
C LEU A 22 8.85 -4.54 0.70
N GLU A 23 8.79 -5.71 1.35
CA GLU A 23 9.98 -6.41 1.87
C GLU A 23 10.95 -6.88 0.79
N THR A 24 10.49 -7.04 -0.46
CA THR A 24 11.35 -7.39 -1.61
C THR A 24 12.00 -6.19 -2.30
N LEU A 25 11.63 -4.97 -1.94
CA LEU A 25 12.18 -3.76 -2.55
C LEU A 25 13.54 -3.39 -1.94
N ASP A 26 14.45 -2.92 -2.79
CA ASP A 26 15.76 -2.40 -2.37
C ASP A 26 15.57 -0.95 -1.88
N TYR A 27 15.75 -0.74 -0.58
CA TYR A 27 15.66 0.57 0.05
C TYR A 27 16.99 1.31 -0.01
N PRO A 28 17.01 2.65 -0.24
CA PRO A 28 15.87 3.56 -0.34
C PRO A 28 15.16 3.51 -1.70
N ILE A 29 13.83 3.56 -1.68
CA ILE A 29 12.98 3.56 -2.88
C ILE A 29 12.07 4.78 -2.93
N SER A 30 11.95 5.40 -4.10
CA SER A 30 11.10 6.58 -4.31
C SER A 30 9.65 6.21 -4.61
N LYS A 31 8.69 7.08 -4.25
CA LYS A 31 7.25 6.91 -4.61
C LYS A 31 6.97 6.45 -6.05
N PRO A 32 7.53 7.08 -7.10
CA PRO A 32 7.26 6.65 -8.48
C PRO A 32 7.74 5.22 -8.77
N ASP A 33 8.81 4.78 -8.11
CA ASP A 33 9.36 3.44 -8.26
C ASP A 33 8.49 2.41 -7.53
N ILE A 34 8.00 2.75 -6.33
CA ILE A 34 6.98 1.93 -5.63
C ILE A 34 5.73 1.79 -6.50
N LEU A 35 5.27 2.86 -7.14
CA LEU A 35 4.11 2.83 -8.05
C LEU A 35 4.36 1.98 -9.30
N ALA A 36 5.56 2.04 -9.87
CA ALA A 36 5.95 1.22 -11.01
C ALA A 36 5.95 -0.26 -10.62
N ASN A 37 6.67 -0.62 -9.56
CA ASN A 37 6.73 -1.98 -9.06
C ASN A 37 5.34 -2.49 -8.61
N ALA A 38 4.50 -1.64 -7.98
CA ALA A 38 3.13 -1.99 -7.59
C ALA A 38 2.21 -2.28 -8.79
N ARG A 39 2.43 -1.56 -9.89
CA ARG A 39 1.73 -1.78 -11.16
C ARG A 39 2.22 -3.06 -11.84
N GLU A 40 3.51 -3.36 -11.78
CA GLU A 40 4.09 -4.62 -12.29
C GLU A 40 3.66 -5.84 -11.46
N ALA A 41 3.60 -5.70 -10.13
CA ALA A 41 3.07 -6.71 -9.22
C ALA A 41 1.55 -6.88 -9.30
N SER A 42 0.86 -6.11 -10.15
CA SER A 42 -0.59 -6.15 -10.34
C SER A 42 -1.36 -6.02 -9.02
N LEU A 43 -0.91 -5.12 -8.13
CA LEU A 43 -1.58 -4.84 -6.86
C LEU A 43 -3.00 -4.32 -7.10
N ALA A 44 -3.87 -4.52 -6.10
CA ALA A 44 -5.26 -4.07 -6.19
C ALA A 44 -5.36 -2.57 -6.50
N ALA A 45 -6.33 -2.18 -7.33
CA ALA A 45 -6.53 -0.78 -7.73
C ALA A 45 -6.65 0.18 -6.53
N SER A 46 -7.32 -0.25 -5.45
CA SER A 46 -7.41 0.54 -4.21
C SER A 46 -6.06 0.78 -3.54
N VAL A 47 -5.10 -0.15 -3.66
CA VAL A 47 -3.73 0.02 -3.15
C VAL A 47 -2.95 0.99 -4.04
N GLN A 48 -3.07 0.87 -5.37
CA GLN A 48 -2.43 1.79 -6.31
C GLN A 48 -2.94 3.23 -6.14
N GLU A 49 -4.24 3.42 -5.92
CA GLU A 49 -4.83 4.72 -5.63
C GLU A 49 -4.32 5.30 -4.31
N ALA A 50 -4.22 4.48 -3.26
CA ALA A 50 -3.66 4.90 -1.97
C ALA A 50 -2.17 5.26 -2.08
N LEU A 51 -1.38 4.48 -2.83
CA LEU A 51 0.02 4.80 -3.15
C LEU A 51 0.14 6.10 -3.94
N THR A 52 -0.83 6.46 -4.77
CA THR A 52 -0.84 7.73 -5.51
C THR A 52 -1.10 8.93 -4.60
N LYS A 53 -1.85 8.73 -3.51
CA LYS A 53 -2.12 9.74 -2.47
C LYS A 53 -0.96 9.95 -1.50
N LEU A 54 0.01 9.03 -1.49
CA LEU A 54 1.19 9.18 -0.66
C LEU A 54 2.02 10.41 -1.06
N PRO A 55 2.67 11.08 -0.08
CA PRO A 55 3.62 12.13 -0.38
C PRO A 55 4.76 11.58 -1.22
N ASP A 56 5.21 12.41 -2.18
CA ASP A 56 6.39 12.13 -2.99
C ASP A 56 7.63 12.32 -2.10
N ARG A 57 8.09 11.22 -1.53
CA ARG A 57 9.29 11.13 -0.71
C ARG A 57 9.98 9.80 -0.98
N ASP A 58 11.25 9.75 -0.61
CA ASP A 58 12.01 8.52 -0.54
C ASP A 58 11.60 7.79 0.74
N TYR A 59 11.17 6.54 0.56
CA TYR A 59 10.83 5.67 1.65
C TYR A 59 12.07 4.84 1.95
N GLU A 60 12.48 4.82 3.22
CA GLU A 60 13.66 4.08 3.68
C GLU A 60 13.31 2.68 4.16
N SER A 61 12.02 2.37 4.33
CA SER A 61 11.58 1.08 4.86
C SER A 61 10.14 0.74 4.44
N PRO A 62 9.78 -0.56 4.44
CA PRO A 62 8.43 -1.04 4.08
C PRO A 62 7.37 -0.58 5.08
N GLU A 63 7.76 -0.41 6.34
CA GLU A 63 6.91 0.14 7.39
C GLU A 63 6.50 1.59 7.12
N ASP A 64 7.39 2.43 6.59
CA ASP A 64 7.10 3.84 6.30
C ASP A 64 6.05 3.98 5.17
N VAL A 65 6.13 3.12 4.15
CA VAL A 65 5.13 3.05 3.07
C VAL A 65 3.78 2.56 3.59
N THR A 66 3.81 1.52 4.43
CA THR A 66 2.60 0.92 5.02
C THR A 66 1.91 1.89 5.97
N GLU A 67 2.68 2.66 6.74
CA GLU A 67 2.16 3.69 7.64
C GLU A 67 1.52 4.84 6.85
N GLY A 68 2.17 5.30 5.78
CA GLY A 68 1.59 6.30 4.88
C GLY A 68 0.27 5.81 4.25
N LEU A 69 0.17 4.54 3.87
CA LEU A 69 -1.07 3.94 3.36
C LEU A 69 -2.18 3.91 4.41
N LYS A 70 -1.84 3.63 5.66
CA LYS A 70 -2.80 3.60 6.79
C LYS A 70 -3.33 4.99 7.15
N THR A 71 -2.59 6.06 6.85
CA THR A 71 -3.05 7.43 7.13
C THR A 71 -3.99 8.01 6.08
N VAL A 72 -4.05 7.44 4.87
CA VAL A 72 -4.86 7.93 3.74
C VAL A 72 -6.17 7.14 3.52
N ALA A 73 -6.40 6.08 4.31
CA ALA A 73 -7.61 5.25 4.32
C ALA A 73 -8.62 5.76 5.37
#